data_AF-A0A0A7M6A8-F1
#
_entry.id   AF-A0A0A7M6A8-F1
#
_cell.length_a   1.000
_cell.length_b   1.000
_cell.length_c   1.000
_cell.angle_alpha   90.00
_cell.angle_beta   90.00
_cell.angle_gamma   90.00
#
_symmetry.space_group_name_H-M   'P 1'
#
loop_
_entity.id
_entity.type
_entity.pdbx_description
1 polymer ?
#
loop_
_entity_poly.entity_id
_entity_poly.type
_entity_poly.pdbx_seq_one_letter_code
_entity_poly.pdbx_strand_id
1 'polypeptide(L)'
;MVELLFEDIFTVTRIDPDGKKFDKVSRIEARSEQFDMYMLLDVNIDVYPVSVGEKFAVALAPTLNLDGTPDNGYFIQGGRKSLADKYEYVMYGKLYKISEEGSGANVKVEINASFGGLLMLLKGDPSNAGNFELDQRLFLLMRKV
;
A
#
# COMPACT_ATOMS: atom_id res chain seq x y z
N MET A 1 16.76 8.27 9.76
CA MET A 1 15.29 8.27 9.96
C MET A 1 14.74 7.60 8.73
N VAL A 2 13.84 6.63 8.89
CA VAL A 2 13.28 5.90 7.74
C VAL A 2 12.56 6.85 6.79
N GLU A 3 12.87 6.73 5.52
CA GLU A 3 12.20 7.45 4.43
C GLU A 3 11.09 6.56 3.87
N LEU A 4 9.89 7.13 3.74
CA LEU A 4 8.75 6.45 3.13
C LEU A 4 8.86 6.57 1.61
N LEU A 5 8.57 5.49 0.89
CA LEU A 5 8.50 5.52 -0.57
C LEU A 5 7.28 6.31 -1.04
N PHE A 6 6.21 6.27 -0.24
CA PHE A 6 4.95 6.93 -0.53
C PHE A 6 4.13 7.06 0.77
N GLU A 7 3.41 8.16 0.93
CA GLU A 7 2.43 8.37 2.00
C GLU A 7 1.32 9.27 1.48
N ASP A 8 0.06 8.85 1.62
CA ASP A 8 -1.12 9.70 1.34
C ASP A 8 -2.34 9.21 2.15
N ILE A 9 -3.35 10.06 2.23
CA ILE A 9 -4.68 9.73 2.75
C ILE A 9 -5.55 9.27 1.58
N PHE A 10 -6.16 8.09 1.74
CA PHE A 10 -7.09 7.51 0.79
C PHE A 10 -8.48 7.44 1.37
N THR A 11 -9.47 7.85 0.57
CA THR A 11 -10.89 7.64 0.86
C THR A 11 -11.37 6.41 0.10
N VAL A 12 -11.99 5.46 0.81
CA VAL A 12 -12.58 4.25 0.20
C VAL A 12 -13.85 4.63 -0.56
N THR A 13 -13.87 4.39 -1.86
CA THR A 13 -15.00 4.72 -2.74
C THR A 13 -15.90 3.53 -2.99
N ARG A 14 -15.33 2.31 -3.09
CA ARG A 14 -16.07 1.06 -3.32
C ARG A 14 -15.39 -0.10 -2.61
N ILE A 15 -16.18 -1.14 -2.35
CA ILE A 15 -15.71 -2.43 -1.83
C ILE A 15 -16.25 -3.51 -2.75
N ASP A 16 -15.39 -4.46 -3.12
CA ASP A 16 -15.68 -5.59 -3.99
C ASP A 16 -16.37 -5.19 -5.32
N PRO A 17 -15.71 -4.37 -6.17
CA PRO A 17 -16.31 -3.88 -7.41
C PRO A 17 -16.73 -4.99 -8.39
N ASP A 18 -16.06 -6.14 -8.34
CA ASP A 18 -16.36 -7.34 -9.13
C ASP A 18 -17.28 -8.34 -8.39
N GLY A 19 -17.92 -7.90 -7.30
CA GLY A 19 -18.68 -8.74 -6.37
C GLY A 19 -17.82 -9.43 -5.33
N LYS A 20 -18.43 -9.74 -4.18
CA LYS A 20 -17.74 -10.42 -3.06
C LYS A 20 -17.46 -11.88 -3.42
N LYS A 21 -16.17 -12.24 -3.47
CA LYS A 21 -15.70 -13.61 -3.81
C LYS A 21 -15.16 -14.39 -2.63
N PHE A 22 -14.73 -13.71 -1.57
CA PHE A 22 -14.11 -14.31 -0.39
C PHE A 22 -14.79 -13.79 0.87
N ASP A 23 -14.88 -14.63 1.89
CA ASP A 23 -15.60 -14.27 3.12
C ASP A 23 -14.83 -13.24 3.96
N LYS A 24 -13.50 -13.41 4.04
CA LYS A 24 -12.59 -12.68 4.92
C LYS A 24 -11.71 -11.65 4.22
N VAL A 25 -11.69 -11.65 2.89
CA VAL A 25 -10.89 -10.73 2.10
C VAL A 25 -11.82 -9.95 1.20
N SER A 26 -11.69 -8.63 1.21
CA SER A 26 -12.39 -7.77 0.27
C SER A 26 -11.38 -6.92 -0.49
N ARG A 27 -11.72 -6.61 -1.75
CA ARG A 27 -10.98 -5.69 -2.59
C ARG A 27 -11.54 -4.29 -2.41
N ILE A 28 -10.79 -3.42 -1.75
CA ILE A 28 -11.17 -2.02 -1.60
C ILE A 28 -10.67 -1.21 -2.78
N GLU A 29 -11.51 -0.28 -3.24
CA GLU A 29 -11.15 0.75 -4.19
C GLU A 29 -11.11 2.08 -3.46
N ALA A 30 -10.01 2.82 -3.62
CA ALA A 30 -9.81 4.07 -2.91
C ALA A 30 -9.16 5.14 -3.80
N ARG A 31 -9.43 6.39 -3.45
CA ARG A 31 -8.90 7.58 -4.12
C ARG A 31 -8.10 8.42 -3.14
N SER A 32 -6.94 8.85 -3.58
CA SER A 32 -6.04 9.71 -2.81
C SER A 32 -6.59 11.14 -2.75
N GLU A 33 -6.31 11.84 -1.65
CA GLU A 33 -6.74 13.23 -1.47
C GLU A 33 -5.75 14.25 -2.04
N GLN A 34 -4.45 13.94 -2.06
CA GLN A 34 -3.41 14.91 -2.42
C GLN A 34 -2.85 14.69 -3.82
N PHE A 35 -2.58 13.45 -4.19
CA PHE A 35 -1.77 13.10 -5.36
C PHE A 35 -2.57 12.54 -6.55
N ASP A 36 -3.91 12.59 -6.51
CA ASP A 36 -4.83 11.98 -7.51
C ASP A 36 -4.48 10.50 -7.80
N MET A 37 -4.06 9.77 -6.76
CA MET A 37 -3.74 8.35 -6.90
C MET A 37 -5.00 7.50 -6.82
N TYR A 38 -5.04 6.46 -7.65
CA TYR A 38 -6.04 5.41 -7.61
C TYR A 38 -5.44 4.16 -7.00
N MET A 39 -6.13 3.56 -6.03
CA MET A 39 -5.69 2.34 -5.37
C MET A 39 -6.76 1.26 -5.42
N LEU A 40 -6.37 0.05 -5.81
CA LEU A 40 -7.08 -1.19 -5.47
C LEU A 40 -6.22 -1.97 -4.49
N LEU A 41 -6.81 -2.46 -3.40
CA LEU A 41 -6.10 -3.17 -2.35
C LEU A 41 -6.96 -4.32 -1.81
N ASP A 42 -6.38 -5.52 -1.75
CA ASP A 42 -6.99 -6.64 -1.04
C ASP A 42 -6.66 -6.53 0.45
N VAL A 43 -7.69 -6.53 1.30
CA VAL A 43 -7.56 -6.36 2.76
C VAL A 43 -8.28 -7.50 3.47
N ASN A 44 -7.67 -8.01 4.56
CA ASN A 44 -8.35 -8.95 5.45
C ASN A 44 -9.33 -8.20 6.36
N ILE A 45 -10.61 -8.23 5.99
CA ILE A 45 -11.70 -7.52 6.67
C ILE A 45 -12.14 -8.18 7.99
N ASP A 46 -11.69 -9.40 8.27
CA ASP A 46 -11.96 -10.09 9.54
C ASP A 46 -11.14 -9.47 10.69
N VAL A 47 -9.92 -9.00 10.37
CA VAL A 47 -9.00 -8.40 11.35
C VAL A 47 -9.00 -6.88 11.31
N TYR A 48 -9.25 -6.28 10.15
CA TYR A 48 -9.27 -4.83 9.97
C TYR A 48 -10.48 -4.43 9.13
N PRO A 49 -11.65 -4.20 9.76
CA PRO A 49 -12.88 -3.86 9.07
C PRO A 49 -12.77 -2.54 8.32
N VAL A 50 -13.26 -2.52 7.08
CA VAL A 50 -13.24 -1.33 6.21
C VAL A 50 -14.64 -1.10 5.64
N SER A 51 -15.08 0.16 5.63
CA SER A 51 -16.35 0.61 5.06
C SER A 51 -16.16 1.68 3.99
N VAL A 52 -17.11 1.76 3.06
CA VAL A 52 -17.16 2.84 2.05
C VAL A 52 -17.29 4.19 2.74
N GLY A 53 -16.53 5.18 2.26
CA GLY A 53 -16.48 6.54 2.81
C GLY A 53 -15.45 6.73 3.93
N GLU A 54 -14.86 5.65 4.45
CA GLU A 54 -13.79 5.76 5.45
C GLU A 54 -12.48 6.25 4.83
N LYS A 55 -11.70 6.95 5.65
CA LYS A 55 -10.40 7.50 5.28
C LYS A 55 -9.29 6.79 6.02
N PHE A 56 -8.21 6.51 5.30
CA PHE A 56 -7.04 5.84 5.85
C PHE A 56 -5.77 6.53 5.39
N ALA A 57 -4.85 6.73 6.32
CA ALA A 57 -3.48 7.06 5.98
C ALA A 57 -2.77 5.77 5.57
N VAL A 58 -2.24 5.75 4.35
CA VAL A 58 -1.52 4.61 3.78
C VAL A 58 -0.10 5.06 3.48
N ALA A 59 0.86 4.31 4.00
CA ALA A 59 2.28 4.50 3.74
C ALA A 59 2.93 3.23 3.20
N LEU A 60 3.90 3.41 2.31
CA LEU A 60 4.73 2.35 1.74
C LEU A 60 6.18 2.58 2.17
N ALA A 61 6.83 1.56 2.72
CA ALA A 61 8.20 1.66 3.24
C ALA A 61 9.05 0.44 2.83
N PRO A 62 10.37 0.60 2.63
CA PRO A 62 11.26 -0.53 2.32
C PRO A 62 11.75 -1.25 3.59
N THR A 63 11.59 -0.63 4.76
CA THR A 63 12.02 -1.15 6.06
C THR A 63 11.12 -0.61 7.18
N LEU A 64 11.01 -1.37 8.28
CA LEU A 64 10.35 -0.92 9.51
C LEU A 64 11.32 -0.30 10.52
N ASN A 65 12.63 -0.41 10.27
CA ASN A 65 13.66 0.14 11.16
C ASN A 65 13.63 1.66 11.12
N LEU A 66 13.39 2.30 12.26
CA LEU A 66 13.24 3.76 12.36
C LEU A 66 14.49 4.55 11.94
N ASP A 67 15.66 3.93 12.01
CA ASP A 67 16.92 4.53 11.57
C ASP A 67 17.08 4.53 10.04
N GLY A 68 16.33 3.67 9.32
CA GLY A 68 16.41 3.47 7.88
C GLY A 68 17.29 2.29 7.46
N THR A 69 17.78 1.49 8.42
CA THR A 69 18.57 0.29 8.09
C THR A 69 17.73 -0.72 7.28
N PRO A 70 18.31 -1.35 6.23
CA PRO A 70 17.57 -2.29 5.39
C PRO A 70 16.93 -3.44 6.17
N ASP A 71 15.79 -3.92 5.68
CA ASP A 71 15.16 -5.12 6.22
C ASP A 71 16.06 -6.35 6.01
N ASN A 72 16.29 -7.13 7.07
CA ASN A 72 17.11 -8.34 7.01
C ASN A 72 16.31 -9.59 6.63
N GLY A 73 14.99 -9.47 6.45
CA GLY A 73 14.07 -10.56 6.12
C GLY A 73 13.64 -11.43 7.30
N TYR A 74 14.08 -11.13 8.52
CA TYR A 74 13.71 -11.88 9.71
C TYR A 74 12.81 -11.05 10.60
N PHE A 75 11.57 -11.53 10.78
CA PHE A 75 10.66 -10.91 11.73
C PHE A 75 10.99 -11.36 13.16
N ILE A 76 11.41 -10.41 14.01
CA ILE A 76 11.68 -10.65 15.43
C ILE A 76 10.52 -10.09 16.25
N GLN A 77 9.64 -10.99 16.70
CA GLN A 77 8.49 -10.63 17.53
C GLN A 77 8.96 -10.10 18.91
N GLY A 78 8.42 -8.97 19.35
CA GLY A 78 8.81 -8.34 20.62
C GLY A 78 10.10 -7.52 20.56
N GLY A 79 10.54 -7.13 19.35
CA GLY A 79 11.72 -6.29 19.13
C GLY A 79 11.57 -4.83 19.57
N ARG A 80 12.59 -4.02 19.21
CA ARG A 80 12.65 -2.57 19.43
C ARG A 80 11.47 -1.85 18.77
N LYS A 81 11.14 -0.64 19.27
CA LYS A 81 10.16 0.25 18.63
C LYS A 81 10.42 0.37 17.14
N SER A 82 9.36 0.25 16.34
CA SER A 82 9.43 0.22 14.89
C SER A 82 8.46 1.21 14.25
N LEU A 83 8.57 1.39 12.94
CA LEU A 83 7.61 2.20 12.18
C LEU A 83 6.18 1.63 12.29
N ALA A 84 6.03 0.31 12.41
CA ALA A 84 4.74 -0.37 12.51
C ALA A 84 3.93 0.05 13.74
N ASP A 85 4.57 0.46 14.83
CA ASP A 85 3.88 0.85 16.08
C ASP A 85 3.00 2.11 15.92
N LYS A 86 3.15 2.84 14.81
CA LYS A 86 2.36 4.04 14.48
C LYS A 86 1.12 3.73 13.64
N TYR A 87 0.95 2.48 13.23
CA TYR A 87 -0.09 2.03 12.30
C TYR A 87 -0.88 0.86 12.89
N GLU A 88 -2.08 0.63 12.35
CA GLU A 88 -3.03 -0.35 12.88
C GLU A 88 -2.99 -1.65 12.08
N TYR A 89 -2.68 -1.55 10.79
CA TYR A 89 -2.63 -2.66 9.87
C TYR A 89 -1.34 -2.62 9.05
N VAL A 90 -0.61 -3.74 9.03
CA VAL A 90 0.70 -3.84 8.37
C VAL A 90 0.76 -5.11 7.53
N MET A 91 1.22 -4.96 6.29
CA MET A 91 1.47 -6.07 5.39
C MET A 91 2.90 -6.03 4.87
N TYR A 92 3.49 -7.21 4.66
CA TYR A 92 4.80 -7.38 4.05
C TYR A 92 4.69 -8.13 2.73
N GLY A 93 5.35 -7.62 1.71
CA GLY A 93 5.18 -8.10 0.36
C GLY A 93 6.32 -7.69 -0.56
N LYS A 94 6.04 -7.84 -1.85
CA LYS A 94 7.01 -7.59 -2.92
C LYS A 94 6.33 -6.86 -4.08
N LEU A 95 7.01 -5.86 -4.62
CA LEU A 95 6.63 -5.24 -5.86
C LEU A 95 7.01 -6.18 -7.02
N TYR A 96 6.03 -6.56 -7.85
CA TYR A 96 6.26 -7.54 -8.92
C TYR A 96 6.03 -6.99 -10.33
N LYS A 97 5.46 -5.79 -10.48
CA LYS A 97 5.28 -5.16 -11.79
C LYS A 97 5.20 -3.65 -11.66
N ILE A 98 5.95 -2.96 -12.52
CA ILE A 98 5.84 -1.52 -12.80
C ILE A 98 5.55 -1.40 -14.28
N SER A 99 4.54 -0.63 -14.65
CA SER A 99 4.23 -0.33 -16.05
C SER A 99 3.77 1.10 -16.22
N GLU A 100 4.04 1.66 -17.39
CA GLU A 100 3.51 2.96 -17.79
C GLU A 100 2.36 2.75 -18.77
N GLU A 101 1.29 3.53 -18.61
CA GLU A 101 0.12 3.54 -19.49
C GLU A 101 -0.12 4.94 -20.01
N GLY A 102 -0.45 5.06 -21.30
CA GLY A 102 -0.69 6.35 -21.96
C GLY A 102 0.50 6.84 -22.78
N SER A 103 0.39 8.07 -23.29
CA SER A 103 1.45 8.71 -24.08
C SER A 103 1.45 10.22 -23.89
N GLY A 104 2.63 10.84 -24.01
CA GLY A 104 2.81 12.28 -23.87
C GLY A 104 2.47 12.80 -22.47
N ALA A 105 1.66 13.85 -22.39
CA ALA A 105 1.29 14.49 -21.13
C ALA A 105 0.30 13.68 -20.25
N ASN A 106 -0.20 12.55 -20.74
CA ASN A 106 -1.20 11.72 -20.04
C ASN A 106 -0.61 10.38 -19.54
N VAL A 107 0.72 10.25 -19.46
CA VAL A 107 1.36 9.04 -18.94
C VAL A 107 0.99 8.87 -17.47
N LYS A 108 0.51 7.67 -17.12
CA LYS A 108 0.28 7.23 -15.74
C LYS A 108 1.15 6.02 -15.45
N VAL A 109 1.72 5.99 -14.26
CA VAL A 109 2.44 4.82 -13.76
C VAL A 109 1.48 3.90 -13.01
N GLU A 110 1.65 2.60 -13.19
CA GLU A 110 0.93 1.55 -12.49
C GLU A 110 1.95 0.68 -11.74
N ILE A 111 1.83 0.68 -10.41
CA ILE A 111 2.64 -0.12 -9.49
C ILE A 111 1.78 -1.25 -8.97
N ASN A 112 2.23 -2.49 -9.16
CA ASN A 112 1.57 -3.67 -8.63
C ASN A 112 2.46 -4.36 -7.59
N ALA A 113 1.88 -4.61 -6.41
CA ALA A 113 2.53 -5.32 -5.32
C ALA A 113 1.69 -6.50 -4.83
N SER A 114 2.34 -7.50 -4.27
CA SER A 114 1.70 -8.68 -3.68
C SER A 114 2.19 -8.88 -2.25
N PHE A 115 1.24 -8.95 -1.32
CA PHE A 115 1.46 -9.16 0.10
C PHE A 115 1.01 -10.57 0.48
N GLY A 116 1.81 -11.57 0.08
CA GLY A 116 1.48 -12.98 0.33
C GLY A 116 0.23 -13.46 -0.42
N GLY A 117 -0.11 -12.85 -1.56
CA GLY A 117 -1.30 -13.16 -2.36
C GLY A 117 -2.40 -12.11 -2.28
N LEU A 118 -2.35 -11.20 -1.30
CA LEU A 118 -3.19 -10.00 -1.28
C LEU A 118 -2.60 -8.96 -2.24
N LEU A 119 -3.34 -8.59 -3.28
CA LEU A 119 -2.84 -7.75 -4.35
C LEU A 119 -3.10 -6.27 -4.07
N MET A 120 -2.18 -5.43 -4.54
CA MET A 120 -2.33 -3.99 -4.61
C MET A 120 -2.02 -3.50 -6.03
N LEU A 121 -2.86 -2.61 -6.53
CA LEU A 121 -2.59 -1.79 -7.70
C LEU A 121 -2.65 -0.33 -7.26
N LEU A 122 -1.57 0.41 -7.48
CA LEU A 122 -1.49 1.85 -7.25
C LEU A 122 -1.19 2.53 -8.59
N LYS A 123 -2.04 3.47 -8.99
CA LYS A 123 -1.95 4.15 -10.29
C LYS A 123 -2.03 5.66 -10.15
N GLY A 124 -1.16 6.39 -10.83
CA GLY A 124 -1.22 7.86 -10.86
C GLY A 124 -0.04 8.48 -11.59
N ASP A 125 0.38 9.67 -11.15
CA ASP A 125 1.44 10.44 -11.80
C ASP A 125 2.83 9.77 -11.63
N PRO A 126 3.66 9.69 -12.70
CA PRO A 126 5.01 9.12 -12.64
C PRO A 126 5.93 9.74 -11.60
N SER A 127 5.73 11.01 -11.23
CA SER A 127 6.52 11.70 -10.19
C SER A 127 6.44 10.99 -8.83
N ASN A 128 5.35 10.29 -8.54
CA ASN A 128 5.16 9.53 -7.31
C ASN A 128 5.77 8.12 -7.35
N ALA A 129 6.30 7.69 -8.49
CA ALA A 129 6.88 6.36 -8.68
C ALA A 129 8.41 6.31 -8.70
N GLY A 130 9.09 7.46 -8.63
CA GLY A 130 10.55 7.56 -8.83
C GLY A 130 11.40 6.69 -7.90
N ASN A 131 10.89 6.37 -6.71
CA ASN A 131 11.59 5.58 -5.69
C ASN A 131 11.19 4.09 -5.68
N PHE A 132 10.36 3.63 -6.62
CA PHE A 132 9.92 2.24 -6.66
C PHE A 132 10.78 1.40 -7.61
N GLU A 133 11.34 0.32 -7.09
CA GLU A 133 12.12 -0.65 -7.87
C GLU A 133 11.38 -1.98 -8.03
N LEU A 134 11.57 -2.62 -9.19
CA LEU A 134 11.06 -3.96 -9.43
C LEU A 134 11.73 -4.94 -8.47
N ASP A 135 10.97 -5.93 -8.02
CA ASP A 135 11.41 -6.95 -7.07
C ASP A 135 11.77 -6.46 -5.65
N GLN A 136 11.55 -5.18 -5.36
CA GLN A 136 11.79 -4.64 -4.02
C GLN A 136 10.81 -5.20 -2.99
N ARG A 137 11.33 -5.40 -1.78
CA ARG A 137 10.52 -5.73 -0.60
C ARG A 137 9.81 -4.48 -0.12
N LEU A 138 8.55 -4.65 0.26
CA LEU A 138 7.67 -3.53 0.57
C LEU A 138 6.83 -3.83 1.81
N PHE A 139 6.75 -2.86 2.70
CA PHE A 139 5.78 -2.83 3.78
C PHE A 139 4.65 -1.87 3.40
N LEU A 140 3.41 -2.33 3.50
CA LEU A 140 2.24 -1.47 3.49
C LEU A 140 1.80 -1.24 4.93
N LEU A 141 1.60 0.02 5.27
CA LEU A 141 1.25 0.51 6.59
C LEU A 141 -0.05 1.30 6.46
N MET A 142 -1.06 0.96 7.26
CA MET A 142 -2.37 1.58 7.17
C MET A 142 -2.91 1.87 8.57
N ARG A 143 -3.53 3.04 8.74
CA ARG A 143 -4.27 3.42 9.93
C ARG A 143 -5.48 4.28 9.57
N LYS A 144 -6.52 4.23 10.38
CA LYS A 144 -7.69 5.08 10.21
C LYS A 144 -7.35 6.54 10.54
N VAL A 145 -8.03 7.47 9.85
CA VAL A 145 -7.96 8.92 10.10
C VAL A 145 -9.21 9.38 10.85
#